data_AF-A0A2H9PN60-F1
#
_entry.id   AF-A0A2H9PN60-F1
#
_cell.length_a   1.000
_cell.length_b   1.000
_cell.length_c   1.000
_cell.angle_alpha   90.00
_cell.angle_beta   90.00
_cell.angle_gamma   90.00
#
_symmetry.space_group_name_H-M   'P 1'
#
loop_
_entity.id
_entity.type
_entity.pdbx_description
1 polymer ?
#
loop_
_entity_poly.entity_id
_entity_poly.type
_entity_poly.pdbx_seq_one_letter_code
_entity_poly.pdbx_strand_id
1 'polypeptide(L)'
;MHPFWEKVEKYNGKLIPLALVLLLGVIIYELFFHVENETITLIVHLADYFILTIFVIDLVFLAIKAKTIKFFFKNYWLDILAVFPFILFSRFIGGIFKIIASSEFTVGQAILHESLEVSKVTVRAERFAKVGRELRMGARVIRVISKAIPRFKRKKIKHLRGV
;
A
#
# COMPACT_ATOMS: atom_id res chain seq x y z
N MET A 1 -3.52 -24.31 16.70
CA MET A 1 -2.74 -23.16 17.22
C MET A 1 -3.25 -22.88 18.64
N HIS A 2 -2.65 -21.99 19.44
CA HIS A 2 -3.28 -21.63 20.73
C HIS A 2 -4.72 -21.14 20.46
N PRO A 3 -5.73 -21.52 21.27
CA PRO A 3 -7.15 -21.22 21.01
C PRO A 3 -7.46 -19.73 20.84
N PHE A 4 -6.61 -18.87 21.40
CA PHE A 4 -6.67 -17.42 21.19
C PHE A 4 -6.45 -17.02 19.72
N TRP A 5 -5.42 -17.55 19.06
CA TRP A 5 -5.06 -17.20 17.69
C TRP A 5 -6.14 -17.62 16.68
N GLU A 6 -6.83 -18.72 16.94
CA GLU A 6 -7.93 -19.19 16.08
C GLU A 6 -9.16 -18.27 16.16
N LYS A 7 -9.45 -17.71 17.34
CA LYS A 7 -10.50 -16.68 17.49
C LYS A 7 -10.12 -15.42 16.72
N VAL A 8 -8.90 -14.92 16.89
CA VAL A 8 -8.43 -13.71 16.19
C VAL A 8 -8.49 -13.90 14.68
N GLU A 9 -8.07 -15.05 14.17
CA GLU A 9 -8.17 -15.37 12.74
C GLU A 9 -9.62 -15.34 12.25
N LYS A 10 -10.56 -15.93 12.99
CA LYS A 10 -11.98 -15.95 12.60
C LYS A 10 -12.58 -14.55 12.54
N TYR A 11 -12.25 -13.69 13.49
CA TYR A 11 -12.67 -12.29 13.48
C TYR A 11 -12.02 -11.52 12.33
N ASN A 12 -10.71 -11.65 12.15
CA ASN A 12 -9.99 -10.99 11.06
C ASN A 12 -10.51 -11.43 9.68
N GLY A 13 -10.81 -12.72 9.53
CA GLY A 13 -11.44 -13.30 8.33
C GLY A 13 -12.74 -12.60 7.91
N LYS A 14 -13.55 -12.17 8.89
CA LYS A 14 -14.79 -11.41 8.70
C LYS A 14 -14.57 -9.92 8.49
N LEU A 15 -13.47 -9.37 9.02
CA LEU A 15 -13.10 -7.95 8.84
C LEU A 15 -12.52 -7.65 7.45
N ILE A 16 -11.84 -8.60 6.82
CA ILE A 16 -11.27 -8.41 5.47
C ILE A 16 -12.29 -7.96 4.40
N PRO A 17 -13.48 -8.59 4.22
CA PRO A 17 -14.44 -8.13 3.23
C PRO A 17 -14.99 -6.75 3.57
N LEU A 18 -15.19 -6.45 4.86
CA LEU A 18 -15.58 -5.11 5.32
C LEU A 18 -14.49 -4.08 5.00
N ALA A 19 -13.22 -4.41 5.26
CA ALA A 19 -12.07 -3.57 4.97
C ALA A 19 -11.89 -3.33 3.46
N LEU A 20 -12.18 -4.32 2.62
CA LEU A 20 -12.21 -4.17 1.16
C LEU A 20 -13.29 -3.21 0.69
N VAL A 21 -14.50 -3.31 1.23
CA VAL A 21 -15.61 -2.38 0.92
C VAL A 21 -15.27 -0.97 1.39
N LEU A 22 -14.72 -0.83 2.59
CA LEU A 22 -14.28 0.46 3.13
C LEU A 22 -13.17 1.07 2.27
N LEU A 23 -12.19 0.26 1.86
CA LEU A 23 -11.12 0.70 0.95
C LEU A 23 -11.67 1.17 -0.40
N LEU A 24 -12.64 0.43 -0.96
CA LEU A 24 -13.30 0.83 -2.19
C LEU A 24 -14.03 2.17 -2.03
N GLY A 25 -14.74 2.36 -0.92
CA GLY A 25 -15.39 3.63 -0.58
C GLY A 25 -14.39 4.78 -0.49
N VAL A 26 -13.23 4.54 0.14
CA VAL A 26 -12.13 5.53 0.22
C VAL A 26 -11.58 5.87 -1.17
N ILE A 27 -11.40 4.88 -2.06
CA ILE A 27 -10.95 5.12 -3.44
C ILE A 27 -11.98 5.95 -4.22
N ILE A 28 -13.26 5.59 -4.14
CA ILE A 28 -14.34 6.34 -4.80
C ILE A 28 -14.37 7.77 -4.27
N TYR A 29 -14.34 7.95 -2.95
CA TYR A 29 -14.36 9.26 -2.33
C TYR A 29 -13.18 10.14 -2.80
N GLU A 30 -11.96 9.61 -2.81
CA GLU A 30 -10.77 10.37 -3.24
C GLU A 30 -10.78 10.70 -4.75
N LEU A 31 -11.45 9.90 -5.58
CA LEU A 31 -11.56 10.09 -7.02
C LEU A 31 -12.64 11.11 -7.41
N PHE A 32 -13.77 11.14 -6.70
CA PHE A 32 -14.88 12.03 -7.03
C PHE A 32 -14.83 13.37 -6.28
N PHE A 33 -14.43 13.38 -5.00
CA PHE A 33 -14.65 14.57 -4.17
C PHE A 33 -13.47 15.54 -4.11
N HIS A 34 -12.27 15.19 -4.59
CA HIS A 34 -11.11 16.09 -4.74
C HIS A 34 -10.96 17.15 -3.62
N VAL A 35 -11.25 16.79 -2.36
CA VAL A 35 -11.35 17.79 -1.29
C VAL A 35 -9.96 18.13 -0.79
N GLU A 36 -9.50 19.36 -1.03
CA GLU A 36 -8.22 19.89 -0.53
C GLU A 36 -8.27 20.27 0.96
N ASN A 37 -9.16 19.65 1.74
CA ASN A 37 -9.23 19.88 3.17
C ASN A 37 -8.26 18.92 3.88
N GLU A 38 -7.28 19.49 4.59
CA GLU A 38 -6.26 18.73 5.33
C GLU A 38 -6.88 17.75 6.34
N THR A 39 -7.98 18.13 6.97
CA THR A 39 -8.67 17.29 7.98
C THR A 39 -9.24 16.02 7.35
N ILE A 40 -9.89 16.16 6.19
CA ILE A 40 -10.47 15.04 5.45
C ILE A 40 -9.36 14.13 4.92
N THR A 41 -8.27 14.73 4.44
CA THR A 41 -7.10 14.01 3.95
C THR A 41 -6.46 13.18 5.08
N LEU A 42 -6.36 13.73 6.29
CA LEU A 42 -5.86 13.02 7.46
C LEU A 42 -6.78 11.85 7.84
N ILE A 43 -8.10 12.05 7.84
CA ILE A 43 -9.08 10.98 8.12
C ILE A 43 -8.96 9.84 7.09
N VAL A 44 -8.83 10.18 5.81
CA VAL A 44 -8.64 9.21 4.72
C VAL A 44 -7.33 8.43 4.91
N HIS A 45 -6.25 9.10 5.27
CA HIS A 45 -4.98 8.44 5.57
C HIS A 45 -5.07 7.51 6.77
N LEU A 46 -5.73 7.95 7.85
CA LEU A 46 -5.94 7.14 9.04
C LEU A 46 -6.76 5.88 8.72
N ALA A 47 -7.81 6.02 7.92
CA ALA A 47 -8.62 4.89 7.45
C ALA A 47 -7.80 3.91 6.59
N ASP A 48 -6.96 4.42 5.68
CA ASP A 48 -6.09 3.58 4.84
C ASP A 48 -5.05 2.81 5.68
N TYR A 49 -4.45 3.45 6.69
CA TYR A 49 -3.55 2.77 7.64
C TYR A 49 -4.26 1.72 8.49
N PHE A 50 -5.50 2.00 8.90
CA PHE A 50 -6.32 1.03 9.63
C PHE A 50 -6.61 -0.21 8.76
N ILE A 51 -7.05 0.00 7.50
CA ILE A 51 -7.27 -1.08 6.53
C ILE A 51 -5.97 -1.86 6.29
N LEU A 52 -4.85 -1.16 6.09
CA LEU A 52 -3.56 -1.79 5.86
C LEU A 52 -3.15 -2.69 7.04
N THR A 53 -3.37 -2.25 8.27
CA THR A 53 -3.09 -3.05 9.47
C THR A 53 -3.89 -4.36 9.47
N ILE A 54 -5.17 -4.33 9.10
CA ILE A 54 -6.00 -5.54 8.96
C ILE A 54 -5.40 -6.51 7.93
N PHE A 55 -4.93 -5.98 6.79
CA PHE A 55 -4.30 -6.79 5.74
C PHE A 55 -2.92 -7.34 6.15
N VAL A 56 -2.11 -6.58 6.89
CA VAL A 56 -0.85 -7.05 7.47
C VAL A 56 -1.12 -8.24 8.39
N ILE A 57 -2.08 -8.09 9.32
CA ILE A 57 -2.43 -9.15 10.27
C ILE A 57 -2.88 -10.41 9.53
N ASP A 58 -3.72 -10.28 8.50
CA ASP A 58 -4.14 -11.41 7.66
C ASP A 58 -2.94 -12.09 6.97
N LEU A 59 -2.02 -11.29 6.42
CA LEU A 59 -0.82 -11.81 5.77
C LEU A 59 0.10 -12.53 6.76
N VAL A 60 0.24 -12.04 7.99
CA VAL A 60 1.02 -12.68 9.05
C VAL A 60 0.43 -14.05 9.41
N PHE A 61 -0.89 -14.15 9.59
CA PHE A 61 -1.55 -15.45 9.83
C PHE A 61 -1.32 -16.42 8.68
N LEU A 62 -1.36 -15.93 7.45
CA LEU A 62 -1.11 -16.72 6.25
C LEU A 62 0.35 -17.18 6.15
N ALA A 63 1.29 -16.35 6.62
CA ALA A 63 2.71 -16.68 6.69
C ALA A 63 2.98 -17.76 7.75
N ILE A 64 2.40 -17.62 8.95
CA ILE A 64 2.54 -18.60 10.04
C ILE A 64 1.98 -19.97 9.63
N LYS A 65 0.90 -20.00 8.84
CA LYS A 65 0.30 -21.25 8.34
C LYS A 65 1.01 -21.85 7.12
N ALA A 66 1.88 -21.09 6.45
CA ALA A 66 2.57 -21.59 5.28
C ALA A 66 3.65 -22.60 5.66
N LYS A 67 3.60 -23.79 5.06
CA LYS A 67 4.56 -24.87 5.35
C LYS A 67 6.00 -24.51 4.97
N THR A 68 6.18 -23.69 3.94
CA THR A 68 7.50 -23.25 3.47
C THR A 68 7.44 -21.83 2.94
N ILE A 69 8.55 -21.09 3.09
CA ILE A 69 8.66 -19.71 2.61
C ILE A 69 8.50 -19.61 1.09
N LYS A 70 9.04 -20.58 0.34
CA LYS A 70 8.91 -20.66 -1.12
C LYS A 70 7.45 -20.84 -1.55
N PHE A 71 6.68 -21.66 -0.83
CA PHE A 71 5.24 -21.82 -1.08
C PHE A 71 4.47 -20.54 -0.75
N PHE A 72 4.87 -19.84 0.31
CA PHE A 72 4.25 -18.57 0.71
C PHE A 72 4.41 -17.51 -0.38
N PHE A 73 5.64 -17.23 -0.82
CA PHE A 73 5.91 -16.25 -1.86
C PHE A 73 5.26 -16.61 -3.21
N LYS A 74 5.20 -17.90 -3.58
CA LYS A 74 4.59 -18.31 -4.85
C LYS A 74 3.06 -18.14 -4.86
N ASN A 75 2.38 -18.43 -3.76
CA ASN A 75 0.91 -18.43 -3.71
C ASN A 75 0.29 -17.14 -3.18
N TYR A 76 1.04 -16.38 -2.37
CA TYR A 76 0.55 -15.18 -1.70
C TYR A 76 1.31 -13.92 -2.12
N TRP A 77 2.01 -13.96 -3.25
CA TRP A 77 2.71 -12.79 -3.81
C TRP A 77 1.80 -11.57 -3.98
N LEU A 78 0.54 -11.78 -4.38
CA LEU A 78 -0.46 -10.71 -4.49
C LEU A 78 -0.82 -10.13 -3.12
N ASP A 79 -0.99 -10.98 -2.10
CA ASP A 79 -1.30 -10.53 -0.75
C ASP A 79 -0.12 -9.73 -0.15
N ILE A 80 1.13 -10.10 -0.48
CA ILE A 80 2.34 -9.36 -0.11
C ILE A 80 2.36 -7.99 -0.79
N LEU A 81 2.08 -7.95 -2.10
CA LEU A 81 2.03 -6.70 -2.86
C LEU A 81 0.95 -5.74 -2.34
N ALA A 82 -0.19 -6.27 -1.86
CA ALA A 82 -1.26 -5.49 -1.26
C ALA A 82 -0.78 -4.73 -0.01
N VAL A 83 -0.03 -5.41 0.84
CA VAL A 83 0.41 -4.86 2.13
C VAL A 83 1.63 -3.95 1.98
N PHE A 84 2.30 -4.00 0.83
CA PHE A 84 3.55 -3.30 0.60
C PHE A 84 3.41 -1.78 0.74
N PRO A 85 4.22 -1.11 1.60
CA PRO A 85 4.15 0.34 1.78
C PRO A 85 4.92 1.05 0.66
N PHE A 86 4.30 1.13 -0.52
CA PHE A 86 4.92 1.64 -1.75
C PHE A 86 5.57 3.04 -1.58
N ILE A 87 4.95 3.92 -0.78
CA ILE A 87 5.46 5.26 -0.47
C ILE A 87 6.77 5.21 0.32
N LEU A 88 6.88 4.31 1.30
CA LEU A 88 8.10 4.16 2.09
C LEU A 88 9.23 3.61 1.20
N PHE A 89 8.90 2.66 0.34
CA PHE A 89 9.84 2.09 -0.63
C PHE A 89 10.33 3.13 -1.64
N SER A 90 9.43 3.93 -2.23
CA SER A 90 9.81 4.98 -3.17
C SER A 90 10.68 6.06 -2.50
N ARG A 91 10.38 6.41 -1.25
CA ARG A 91 11.19 7.36 -0.46
C ARG A 91 12.57 6.80 -0.16
N PHE A 92 12.66 5.51 0.21
CA PHE A 92 13.92 4.84 0.47
C PHE A 92 14.81 4.77 -0.78
N ILE A 93 14.24 4.34 -1.91
CA ILE A 93 14.93 4.31 -3.20
C ILE A 93 15.37 5.71 -3.62
N GLY A 94 14.49 6.70 -3.51
CA GLY A 94 14.84 8.09 -3.82
C GLY A 94 15.97 8.63 -2.93
N GLY A 95 16.03 8.21 -1.67
CA GLY A 95 17.14 8.52 -0.77
C GLY A 95 18.46 7.90 -1.24
N ILE A 96 18.44 6.62 -1.61
CA ILE A 96 19.64 5.91 -2.14
C ILE A 96 20.13 6.56 -3.43
N PHE A 97 19.24 6.83 -4.39
CA PHE A 97 19.61 7.48 -5.65
C PHE A 97 20.19 8.88 -5.45
N LYS A 98 19.67 9.65 -4.48
CA LYS A 98 20.23 10.96 -4.14
C LYS A 98 21.65 10.85 -3.60
N ILE A 99 21.91 9.86 -2.74
CA ILE A 99 23.25 9.63 -2.18
C ILE A 99 24.23 9.25 -3.30
N ILE A 100 23.85 8.32 -4.17
CA ILE A 100 24.68 7.87 -5.30
C ILE A 100 24.92 9.01 -6.31
N ALA A 101 23.88 9.80 -6.63
CA ALA A 101 24.03 10.95 -7.54
C ALA A 101 24.87 12.07 -6.91
N SER A 102 24.79 12.27 -5.59
CA SER A 102 25.58 13.29 -4.89
C SER A 102 27.08 12.95 -4.81
N SER A 103 27.47 11.68 -4.94
CA SER A 103 28.88 11.28 -5.01
C SER A 103 29.54 11.55 -6.38
N GLU A 104 28.75 11.78 -7.45
CA GLU A 104 29.28 12.11 -8.78
C GLU A 104 29.25 13.62 -9.12
N PHE A 105 28.58 14.45 -8.32
CA PHE A 105 28.23 15.84 -8.69
C PHE A 105 28.81 16.94 -7.78
N THR A 106 29.89 16.65 -7.06
CA THR A 106 30.39 17.52 -5.97
C THR A 106 31.11 18.81 -6.41
N VAL A 107 31.32 19.09 -7.71
CA VAL A 107 32.20 20.22 -8.13
C VAL A 107 31.58 21.24 -9.11
N GLY A 108 30.40 21.00 -9.70
CA GLY A 108 29.95 21.83 -10.84
C GLY A 108 28.91 22.95 -10.62
N GLN A 109 28.02 22.86 -9.62
CA GLN A 109 26.77 23.66 -9.61
C GLN A 109 26.37 24.32 -8.28
N ALA A 110 27.26 24.32 -7.28
CA ALA A 110 26.89 24.64 -5.89
C ALA A 110 26.58 26.11 -5.59
N ILE A 111 26.78 27.07 -6.50
CA ILE A 111 26.69 28.51 -6.16
C ILE A 111 25.81 29.34 -7.12
N LEU A 112 25.47 28.84 -8.32
CA LEU A 112 24.69 29.61 -9.32
C LEU A 112 23.20 29.27 -9.39
N HIS A 113 22.72 28.22 -8.68
CA HIS A 113 21.36 27.70 -8.83
C HIS A 113 20.42 28.01 -7.64
N GLU A 114 20.90 28.76 -6.64
CA GLU A 114 20.19 29.05 -5.38
C GLU A 114 19.03 30.09 -5.55
N SER A 115 19.04 30.92 -6.59
CA SER A 115 18.00 31.94 -6.85
C SER A 115 16.85 31.48 -7.77
N LEU A 116 17.06 30.45 -8.61
CA LEU A 116 16.03 29.83 -9.46
C LEU A 116 15.31 28.66 -8.78
N GLU A 117 15.75 28.28 -7.59
CA GLU A 117 15.26 27.10 -6.88
C GLU A 117 13.91 27.29 -6.22
N VAL A 118 13.50 28.50 -5.82
CA VAL A 118 12.20 28.68 -5.17
C VAL A 118 11.02 28.34 -6.11
N SER A 119 11.14 28.66 -7.41
CA SER A 119 10.13 28.31 -8.43
C SER A 119 10.28 26.86 -8.93
N LYS A 120 11.50 26.32 -9.03
CA LYS A 120 11.71 24.91 -9.43
C LYS A 120 11.40 23.92 -8.31
N VAL A 121 11.57 24.29 -7.05
CA VAL A 121 11.25 23.49 -5.86
C VAL A 121 9.74 23.41 -5.68
N THR A 122 9.00 24.50 -5.90
CA THR A 122 7.52 24.49 -5.88
C THR A 122 6.95 23.64 -7.03
N VAL A 123 7.44 23.82 -8.26
CA VAL A 123 7.01 23.01 -9.42
C VAL A 123 7.41 21.53 -9.27
N ARG A 124 8.58 21.23 -8.69
CA ARG A 124 8.94 19.84 -8.34
C ARG A 124 8.06 19.29 -7.24
N ALA A 125 7.79 20.05 -6.18
CA ALA A 125 6.94 19.62 -5.07
C ALA A 125 5.52 19.28 -5.55
N GLU A 126 4.94 20.08 -6.44
CA GLU A 126 3.64 19.79 -7.06
C GLU A 126 3.66 18.52 -7.91
N ARG A 127 4.72 18.31 -8.71
CA ARG A 127 4.87 17.05 -9.47
C ARG A 127 5.06 15.85 -8.55
N PHE A 128 5.84 15.99 -7.48
CA PHE A 128 6.01 14.92 -6.47
C PHE A 128 4.72 14.66 -5.69
N ALA A 129 3.91 15.69 -5.42
CA ALA A 129 2.62 15.55 -4.78
C ALA A 129 1.62 14.83 -5.68
N LYS A 130 1.58 15.18 -6.99
CA LYS A 130 0.77 14.48 -8.00
C LYS A 130 1.20 13.02 -8.16
N VAL A 131 2.50 12.76 -8.33
CA VAL A 131 3.05 11.40 -8.42
C VAL A 131 2.78 10.60 -7.14
N GLY A 132 2.95 11.22 -5.96
CA GLY A 132 2.63 10.58 -4.68
C GLY A 132 1.16 10.20 -4.56
N ARG A 133 0.25 11.03 -5.07
CA ARG A 133 -1.19 10.74 -5.10
C ARG A 133 -1.52 9.62 -6.09
N GLU A 134 -0.97 9.64 -7.30
CA GLU A 134 -1.16 8.59 -8.31
C GLU A 134 -0.62 7.24 -7.83
N LEU A 135 0.57 7.22 -7.25
CA LEU A 135 1.15 6.01 -6.66
C LEU A 135 0.30 5.48 -5.50
N ARG A 136 -0.25 6.36 -4.67
CA ARG A 136 -1.17 5.98 -3.59
C ARG A 136 -2.45 5.36 -4.13
N MET A 137 -3.10 6.00 -5.09
CA MET A 137 -4.32 5.48 -5.72
C MET A 137 -4.04 4.13 -6.39
N GLY A 138 -2.94 4.03 -7.15
CA GLY A 138 -2.50 2.78 -7.77
C GLY A 138 -2.29 1.66 -6.75
N ALA A 139 -1.61 1.95 -5.63
CA ALA A 139 -1.41 0.98 -4.56
C ALA A 139 -2.74 0.51 -3.93
N ARG A 140 -3.71 1.42 -3.73
CA ARG A 140 -5.04 1.07 -3.20
C ARG A 140 -5.85 0.22 -4.18
N VAL A 141 -5.81 0.54 -5.47
CA VAL A 141 -6.47 -0.28 -6.51
C VAL A 141 -5.83 -1.67 -6.56
N ILE A 142 -4.50 -1.75 -6.54
CA ILE A 142 -3.77 -3.02 -6.48
C ILE A 142 -4.18 -3.81 -5.23
N ARG A 143 -4.35 -3.18 -4.07
CA ARG A 143 -4.86 -3.82 -2.83
C ARG A 143 -6.23 -4.44 -3.01
N VAL A 144 -7.17 -3.71 -3.60
CA VAL A 144 -8.52 -4.22 -3.84
C VAL A 144 -8.47 -5.44 -4.76
N ILE A 145 -7.75 -5.33 -5.88
CA ILE A 145 -7.62 -6.40 -6.88
C ILE A 145 -6.92 -7.62 -6.27
N SER A 146 -5.79 -7.42 -5.62
CA SER A 146 -4.96 -8.48 -5.03
C SER A 146 -5.65 -9.24 -3.91
N LYS A 147 -6.52 -8.61 -3.12
CA LYS A 147 -7.30 -9.31 -2.07
C LYS A 147 -8.62 -9.89 -2.59
N ALA A 148 -9.23 -9.30 -3.61
CA ALA A 148 -10.47 -9.80 -4.20
C ALA A 148 -10.27 -11.08 -5.03
N ILE A 149 -9.22 -11.14 -5.85
CA ILE A 149 -8.97 -12.26 -6.79
C ILE A 149 -8.71 -13.61 -6.07
N PRO A 150 -7.81 -13.71 -5.07
CA PRO A 150 -7.52 -14.98 -4.40
C PRO A 150 -8.71 -15.51 -3.61
N ARG A 151 -9.57 -14.63 -3.08
CA ARG A 151 -10.81 -15.05 -2.40
C ARG A 151 -11.83 -15.66 -3.36
N PHE A 152 -12.00 -15.11 -4.56
CA PHE A 152 -12.83 -15.74 -5.59
C PHE A 152 -12.31 -17.13 -5.97
N LYS A 153 -11.00 -17.29 -6.14
CA LYS A 153 -10.39 -18.61 -6.38
C LYS A 153 -10.60 -19.58 -5.22
N ARG A 154 -10.41 -19.15 -3.96
CA ARG A 154 -10.65 -19.99 -2.77
C ARG A 154 -12.11 -20.40 -2.61
N LYS A 155 -13.07 -19.52 -2.93
CA LYS A 155 -14.52 -19.81 -2.89
C LYS A 155 -14.92 -20.80 -3.99
N LYS A 156 -14.41 -20.62 -5.22
CA LYS A 156 -14.66 -21.51 -6.36
C LYS A 156 -14.11 -22.92 -6.15
N ILE A 157 -12.95 -23.06 -5.50
CA ILE A 157 -12.35 -24.38 -5.17
C ILE A 157 -13.16 -25.11 -4.07
N LYS A 158 -13.73 -24.40 -3.09
CA LYS A 158 -14.64 -25.02 -2.11
C LYS A 158 -15.95 -25.47 -2.76
N HIS A 159 -16.52 -24.64 -3.63
CA HIS A 159 -17.80 -24.96 -4.29
C HIS A 159 -17.70 -26.13 -5.28
N LEU A 160 -16.54 -26.31 -5.93
CA LEU A 160 -16.26 -27.47 -6.79
C LEU A 160 -15.96 -28.77 -6.03
N ARG A 161 -15.79 -28.72 -4.69
CA ARG A 161 -15.51 -29.89 -3.85
C ARG A 161 -16.69 -30.36 -3.00
N GLY A 162 -17.90 -29.82 -3.23
CA GLY A 162 -19.12 -30.34 -2.59
C GLY A 162 -19.05 -30.35 -1.05
N VAL A 163 -18.53 -29.27 -0.45
CA VAL A 163 -18.64 -28.98 1.00
C VAL A 163 -19.11 -27.56 1.19
#